data_AF-C4R7H1-F1
#
_entry.id   AF-C4R7H1-F1
#
_cell.length_a   1.000
_cell.length_b   1.000
_cell.length_c   1.000
_cell.angle_alpha   90.00
_cell.angle_beta   90.00
_cell.angle_gamma   90.00
#
_symmetry.space_group_name_H-M   'P 1'
#
loop_
_entity.id
_entity.type
_entity.pdbx_description
1 polymer ?
#
loop_
_entity_poly.entity_id
_entity_poly.type
_entity_poly.pdbx_seq_one_letter_code
_entity_poly.pdbx_strand_id
1 'polypeptide(L)'
;MQFNSVVISQLLLTLASVSMGASTAFKEHHQHQRATLEKRATTCKFPTDKNLVAVTPNSKNGGWALSPDQECTAGSYCPYACPPGQLMAQWDPSATSYSYPESERGGIYCNENGEIEVPFSSKDWCYSGKGTLQASNKAGSNVAFCQTVLPGNEAMLIPTNVDGGSTEDLAIPGTEYWASTAAHYYINPPGVSTEDGCVWGSTANPYGNWSPYVAGGNVDDSGNSFVKIGWNPIYLEDATPFKNTKPDFGVKITCSEGQCNGLPCEIDPSKNGVNEVSSSQSSNGAGGANSCVVTGSKGAKVTIEVFSTGGVSKREEVPIQSLLSNKDSSSNHTNSTPVVDPINSGVSLSAASPVVVMTLVALTTFLFC
;
A
#
# COMPACT_ATOMS: atom_id res chain seq x y z
N MET A 1 -25.79 15.52 -28.68
CA MET A 1 -27.18 15.04 -28.80
C MET A 1 -27.68 14.77 -27.40
N GLN A 2 -28.59 15.64 -26.92
CA GLN A 2 -29.30 15.49 -25.64
C GLN A 2 -30.31 14.36 -25.72
N PHE A 3 -30.43 13.56 -24.66
CA PHE A 3 -31.71 12.99 -24.25
C PHE A 3 -31.84 13.04 -22.73
N ASN A 4 -32.77 13.88 -22.28
CA ASN A 4 -33.41 13.83 -20.98
C ASN A 4 -34.28 12.55 -20.89
N SER A 5 -34.43 11.98 -19.70
CA SER A 5 -35.75 11.93 -19.04
C SER A 5 -35.66 11.39 -17.61
N VAL A 6 -36.20 12.22 -16.73
CA VAL A 6 -36.56 12.01 -15.33
C VAL A 6 -37.79 11.08 -15.27
N VAL A 7 -37.81 10.13 -14.33
CA VAL A 7 -39.07 9.55 -13.83
C VAL A 7 -39.04 9.55 -12.31
N ILE A 8 -39.73 10.53 -11.75
CA ILE A 8 -40.15 10.61 -10.36
C ILE A 8 -41.40 9.74 -10.22
N SER A 9 -41.43 8.80 -9.27
CA SER A 9 -42.65 8.14 -8.84
C SER A 9 -42.89 8.44 -7.37
N GLN A 10 -43.96 9.19 -7.10
CA GLN A 10 -44.44 9.55 -5.78
C GLN A 10 -45.65 8.68 -5.39
N LEU A 11 -45.69 8.40 -4.08
CA LEU A 11 -46.87 8.32 -3.20
C LEU A 11 -47.75 7.06 -3.22
N LEU A 12 -47.90 6.44 -2.04
CA LEU A 12 -49.19 6.29 -1.37
C LEU A 12 -49.00 5.90 0.12
N LEU A 13 -49.27 6.88 1.00
CA LEU A 13 -49.57 6.67 2.42
C LEU A 13 -51.00 6.10 2.53
N THR A 14 -51.19 5.05 3.32
CA THR A 14 -52.51 4.68 3.87
C THR A 14 -52.47 4.77 5.38
N LEU A 15 -53.22 5.75 5.90
CA LEU A 15 -53.64 5.86 7.29
C LEU A 15 -54.89 4.99 7.48
N ALA A 16 -54.88 4.13 8.49
CA ALA A 16 -56.09 3.55 9.07
C ALA A 16 -56.04 3.77 10.59
N SER A 17 -57.14 4.30 11.13
CA SER A 17 -57.25 4.77 12.50
C SER A 17 -58.32 3.99 13.28
N VAL A 18 -58.00 3.77 14.55
CA VAL A 18 -58.82 3.49 15.76
C VAL A 18 -59.67 2.21 15.86
N SER A 19 -59.37 1.40 16.88
CA SER A 19 -60.38 1.06 17.89
C SER A 19 -59.74 0.91 19.29
N MET A 20 -60.32 1.59 20.27
CA MET A 20 -60.02 1.46 21.70
C MET A 20 -60.76 0.23 22.23
N GLY A 21 -60.11 -0.58 23.07
CA GLY A 21 -60.74 -1.73 23.71
C GLY A 21 -59.97 -2.27 24.91
N ALA A 22 -60.52 -1.99 26.09
CA ALA A 22 -60.44 -2.74 27.35
C ALA A 22 -59.09 -2.89 28.08
N SER A 23 -59.03 -2.21 29.23
CA SER A 23 -58.13 -2.47 30.35
C SER A 23 -58.28 -3.90 30.89
N THR A 24 -57.19 -4.65 30.95
CA THR A 24 -57.06 -5.83 31.81
C THR A 24 -55.68 -5.89 32.46
N ALA A 25 -55.68 -5.80 33.79
CA ALA A 25 -54.73 -6.33 34.77
C ALA A 25 -53.22 -6.27 34.46
N PHE A 26 -52.52 -5.40 35.22
CA PHE A 26 -51.09 -5.54 35.51
C PHE A 26 -50.81 -6.95 36.08
N LYS A 27 -50.12 -7.77 35.29
CA LYS A 27 -49.33 -8.89 35.78
C LYS A 27 -47.88 -8.52 35.51
N GLU A 28 -47.11 -8.27 36.57
CA GLU A 28 -45.65 -8.26 36.50
C GLU A 28 -45.18 -9.63 36.02
N HIS A 29 -44.98 -9.74 34.71
CA HIS A 29 -44.13 -10.77 34.16
C HIS A 29 -42.69 -10.30 34.38
N HIS A 30 -42.00 -10.92 35.33
CA HIS A 30 -40.55 -10.96 35.32
C HIS A 30 -40.11 -11.54 33.98
N GLN A 31 -39.85 -10.66 33.00
CA GLN A 31 -39.04 -11.02 31.85
C GLN A 31 -37.63 -11.27 32.39
N HIS A 32 -37.32 -12.55 32.62
CA HIS A 32 -35.95 -13.00 32.48
C HIS A 32 -35.53 -12.58 31.07
N GLN A 33 -34.75 -11.49 30.97
CA GLN A 33 -33.88 -11.28 29.82
C GLN A 33 -33.05 -12.56 29.70
N ARG A 34 -33.47 -13.46 28.81
CA ARG A 34 -32.55 -14.44 28.25
C ARG A 34 -31.47 -13.59 27.62
N ALA A 35 -30.33 -13.48 28.30
CA ALA A 35 -29.08 -13.20 27.63
C ALA A 35 -29.00 -14.24 26.51
N THR A 36 -29.22 -13.82 25.28
CA THR A 36 -28.88 -14.59 24.09
C THR A 36 -27.38 -14.80 24.22
N LEU A 37 -26.99 -15.98 24.70
CA LEU A 37 -25.63 -16.47 24.60
C LEU A 37 -25.37 -16.54 23.10
N GLU A 38 -24.77 -15.49 22.53
CA GLU A 38 -24.20 -15.56 21.19
C GLU A 38 -23.23 -16.73 21.21
N LYS A 39 -23.56 -17.77 20.44
CA LYS A 39 -22.67 -18.90 20.24
C LYS A 39 -21.39 -18.30 19.66
N ARG A 40 -20.28 -18.38 20.41
CA ARG A 40 -18.98 -17.89 19.94
C ARG A 40 -18.75 -18.44 18.53
N ALA A 41 -18.44 -17.57 17.59
CA ALA A 41 -18.15 -17.96 16.22
C ALA A 41 -17.03 -19.02 16.25
N THR A 42 -17.18 -20.07 15.46
CA THR A 42 -16.10 -21.03 15.24
C THR A 42 -15.07 -20.32 14.37
N THR A 43 -13.81 -20.27 14.80
CA THR A 43 -12.73 -19.56 14.09
C THR A 43 -11.48 -20.44 13.97
N CYS A 44 -10.68 -20.22 12.94
CA CYS A 44 -9.38 -20.87 12.82
C CYS A 44 -8.31 -20.06 13.55
N LYS A 45 -7.42 -20.79 14.24
CA LYS A 45 -6.26 -20.21 14.89
C LYS A 45 -5.16 -19.94 13.87
N PHE A 46 -4.54 -18.78 13.97
CA PHE A 46 -3.37 -18.45 13.16
C PHE A 46 -2.24 -19.45 13.42
N PRO A 47 -1.61 -20.02 12.38
CA PRO A 47 -0.62 -21.07 12.54
C PRO A 47 0.78 -20.49 12.78
N THR A 48 1.16 -20.39 14.05
CA THR A 48 2.45 -19.82 14.49
C THR A 48 3.67 -20.69 14.14
N ASP A 49 3.47 -21.92 13.69
CA ASP A 49 4.51 -22.89 13.32
C ASP A 49 4.91 -22.82 11.83
N LYS A 50 4.31 -21.92 11.05
CA LYS A 50 4.49 -21.83 9.59
C LYS A 50 5.44 -20.70 9.13
N ASN A 51 6.14 -20.06 10.06
CA ASN A 51 7.06 -18.94 9.77
C ASN A 51 6.37 -17.80 8.98
N LEU A 52 5.10 -17.54 9.31
CA LEU A 52 4.30 -16.46 8.75
C LEU A 52 4.48 -15.18 9.54
N VAL A 53 4.21 -14.05 8.91
CA VAL A 53 4.16 -12.76 9.60
C VAL A 53 2.76 -12.57 10.17
N ALA A 54 2.66 -12.36 11.48
CA ALA A 54 1.38 -12.14 12.13
C ALA A 54 0.94 -10.68 11.97
N VAL A 55 -0.20 -10.44 11.33
CA VAL A 55 -0.80 -9.11 11.15
C VAL A 55 -1.66 -8.77 12.37
N THR A 56 -1.28 -7.71 13.10
CA THR A 56 -1.95 -7.23 14.32
C THR A 56 -2.44 -8.35 15.26
N PRO A 57 -1.57 -9.27 15.74
CA PRO A 57 -1.97 -10.51 16.42
C PRO A 57 -2.78 -10.32 17.72
N ASN A 58 -2.76 -9.13 18.29
CA ASN A 58 -3.50 -8.77 19.50
C ASN A 58 -4.94 -8.29 19.20
N SER A 59 -5.31 -8.18 17.93
CA SER A 59 -6.63 -7.77 17.44
C SER A 59 -7.51 -9.00 17.10
N LYS A 60 -8.73 -8.80 16.61
CA LYS A 60 -9.67 -9.90 16.32
C LYS A 60 -9.20 -10.83 15.21
N ASN A 61 -8.41 -10.30 14.27
CA ASN A 61 -7.81 -11.10 13.19
C ASN A 61 -6.76 -12.09 13.70
N GLY A 62 -6.27 -11.97 14.93
CA GLY A 62 -5.42 -12.97 15.57
C GLY A 62 -4.14 -13.32 14.80
N GLY A 63 -3.67 -12.45 13.89
CA GLY A 63 -2.49 -12.66 13.05
C GLY A 63 -2.79 -12.89 11.57
N TRP A 64 -4.04 -13.21 11.20
CA TRP A 64 -4.45 -13.34 9.80
C TRP A 64 -4.34 -12.00 9.07
N ALA A 65 -4.04 -12.00 7.76
CA ALA A 65 -3.99 -10.81 6.92
C ALA A 65 -5.41 -10.32 6.56
N LEU A 66 -6.20 -10.08 7.60
CA LEU A 66 -7.56 -9.52 7.60
C LEU A 66 -7.54 -8.21 8.39
N SER A 67 -8.55 -7.35 8.23
CA SER A 67 -8.62 -6.11 9.00
C SER A 67 -8.65 -6.40 10.51
N PRO A 68 -8.12 -5.52 11.38
CA PRO A 68 -8.01 -5.79 12.83
C PRO A 68 -9.32 -6.18 13.52
N ASP A 69 -10.46 -5.78 12.97
CA ASP A 69 -11.81 -6.05 13.47
C ASP A 69 -12.48 -7.29 12.85
N GLN A 70 -11.83 -7.96 11.91
CA GLN A 70 -12.32 -9.17 11.23
C GLN A 70 -11.74 -10.44 11.85
N GLU A 71 -12.51 -11.51 11.91
CA GLU A 71 -12.07 -12.84 12.36
C GLU A 71 -11.98 -13.80 11.16
N CYS A 72 -11.07 -14.77 11.21
CA CYS A 72 -11.06 -15.90 10.30
C CYS A 72 -12.11 -16.94 10.76
N THR A 73 -13.35 -16.78 10.33
CA THR A 73 -14.48 -17.62 10.74
C THR A 73 -14.56 -18.91 9.93
N ALA A 74 -15.18 -19.93 10.51
CA ALA A 74 -15.58 -21.15 9.81
C ALA A 74 -16.34 -20.84 8.50
N GLY A 75 -16.04 -21.62 7.46
CA GLY A 75 -16.59 -21.46 6.10
C GLY A 75 -15.92 -20.36 5.26
N SER A 76 -14.82 -19.76 5.72
CA SER A 76 -14.13 -18.67 5.01
C SER A 76 -12.71 -19.01 4.62
N TYR A 77 -12.20 -18.29 3.61
CA TYR A 77 -10.79 -18.29 3.26
C TYR A 77 -10.06 -17.22 4.07
N CYS A 78 -8.93 -17.59 4.65
CA CYS A 78 -8.19 -16.77 5.58
C CYS A 78 -6.81 -16.44 5.00
N PRO A 79 -6.65 -15.23 4.44
CA PRO A 79 -5.37 -14.77 3.92
C PRO A 79 -4.35 -14.58 5.04
N TYR A 80 -3.07 -14.70 4.70
CA TYR A 80 -1.96 -14.58 5.65
C TYR A 80 -0.79 -13.84 5.00
N ALA A 81 0.07 -13.26 5.84
CA ALA A 81 1.25 -12.56 5.39
C ALA A 81 2.47 -13.49 5.36
N CYS A 82 3.15 -13.51 4.22
CA CYS A 82 4.44 -14.16 4.05
C CYS A 82 5.58 -13.20 4.44
N PRO A 83 6.78 -13.72 4.77
CA PRO A 83 7.95 -12.87 5.02
C PRO A 83 8.25 -11.91 3.85
N PRO A 84 8.95 -10.78 4.10
CA PRO A 84 9.37 -9.87 3.05
C PRO A 84 10.02 -10.58 1.85
N GLY A 85 9.67 -10.14 0.65
CA GLY A 85 10.10 -10.77 -0.61
C GLY A 85 9.33 -12.04 -1.02
N GLN A 86 8.38 -12.53 -0.22
CA GLN A 86 7.56 -13.70 -0.53
C GLN A 86 6.07 -13.35 -0.75
N LEU A 87 5.39 -14.21 -1.51
CA LEU A 87 3.96 -14.12 -1.82
C LEU A 87 3.22 -15.31 -1.22
N MET A 88 1.95 -15.08 -0.87
CA MET A 88 1.00 -16.13 -0.48
C MET A 88 0.81 -17.11 -1.65
N ALA A 89 0.90 -18.42 -1.39
CA ALA A 89 0.82 -19.47 -2.41
C ALA A 89 -0.53 -20.23 -2.40
N GLN A 90 -1.42 -19.87 -1.48
CA GLN A 90 -2.66 -20.59 -1.18
C GLN A 90 -3.86 -19.67 -1.40
N TRP A 91 -4.91 -20.23 -2.00
CA TRP A 91 -6.19 -19.59 -2.30
C TRP A 91 -7.17 -20.67 -2.81
N ASP A 92 -8.43 -20.34 -3.01
CA ASP A 92 -9.43 -21.22 -3.62
C ASP A 92 -8.99 -21.64 -5.05
N PRO A 93 -8.77 -22.94 -5.34
CA PRO A 93 -8.38 -23.39 -6.67
C PRO A 93 -9.41 -23.05 -7.77
N SER A 94 -10.66 -22.78 -7.39
CA SER A 94 -11.71 -22.33 -8.31
C SER A 94 -11.73 -20.81 -8.53
N ALA A 95 -11.07 -20.02 -7.67
CA ALA A 95 -10.92 -18.57 -7.86
C ALA A 95 -9.87 -18.31 -8.94
N THR A 96 -10.32 -18.13 -10.17
CA THR A 96 -9.45 -17.99 -11.36
C THR A 96 -9.55 -16.62 -12.00
N SER A 97 -10.45 -15.77 -11.51
CA SER A 97 -10.68 -14.43 -12.04
C SER A 97 -10.63 -13.37 -10.95
N TYR A 98 -10.29 -12.15 -11.35
CA TYR A 98 -10.45 -10.95 -10.52
C TYR A 98 -11.92 -10.52 -10.57
N SER A 99 -12.80 -11.28 -9.90
CA SER A 99 -14.21 -10.92 -9.78
C SER A 99 -14.73 -11.28 -8.39
N TYR A 100 -15.59 -10.44 -7.84
CA TYR A 100 -16.24 -10.76 -6.58
C TYR A 100 -17.26 -11.90 -6.77
N PRO A 101 -17.31 -12.91 -5.88
CA PRO A 101 -16.53 -13.06 -4.64
C PRO A 101 -15.25 -13.88 -4.79
N GLU A 102 -14.88 -14.34 -5.99
CA GLU A 102 -13.65 -15.13 -6.21
C GLU A 102 -12.38 -14.40 -5.74
N SER A 103 -12.31 -13.08 -5.96
CA SER A 103 -11.17 -12.25 -5.56
C SER A 103 -10.91 -12.23 -4.06
N GLU A 104 -11.91 -12.53 -3.23
CA GLU A 104 -11.77 -12.54 -1.78
C GLU A 104 -11.29 -13.89 -1.21
N ARG A 105 -11.21 -14.94 -2.03
CA ARG A 105 -10.95 -16.31 -1.57
C ARG A 105 -9.47 -16.66 -1.49
N GLY A 106 -8.70 -15.81 -0.83
CA GLY A 106 -7.26 -16.00 -0.63
C GLY A 106 -6.88 -16.71 0.66
N GLY A 107 -5.75 -17.41 0.63
CA GLY A 107 -5.16 -18.06 1.79
C GLY A 107 -5.66 -19.48 2.01
N ILE A 108 -5.83 -19.84 3.28
CA ILE A 108 -6.18 -21.18 3.73
C ILE A 108 -7.67 -21.25 4.01
N TYR A 109 -8.29 -22.40 3.77
CA TYR A 109 -9.70 -22.56 4.10
C TYR A 109 -9.89 -22.90 5.59
N CYS A 110 -10.75 -22.15 6.27
CA CYS A 110 -11.20 -22.46 7.62
C CYS A 110 -12.49 -23.26 7.55
N ASN A 111 -12.45 -24.56 7.86
CA ASN A 111 -13.63 -25.40 7.72
C ASN A 111 -14.67 -25.15 8.84
N GLU A 112 -15.82 -25.79 8.74
CA GLU A 112 -16.95 -25.64 9.67
C GLU A 112 -16.62 -25.97 11.13
N ASN A 113 -15.55 -26.75 11.36
CA ASN A 113 -15.07 -27.13 12.69
C ASN A 113 -14.01 -26.17 13.25
N GLY A 114 -13.58 -25.17 12.48
CA GLY A 114 -12.47 -24.27 12.86
C GLY A 114 -11.10 -24.89 12.65
N GLU A 115 -10.99 -25.86 11.73
CA GLU A 115 -9.74 -26.51 11.35
C GLU A 115 -9.25 -25.97 10.00
N ILE A 116 -7.93 -25.93 9.86
CA ILE A 116 -7.23 -25.46 8.66
C ILE A 116 -7.25 -26.55 7.59
N GLU A 117 -7.71 -26.19 6.38
CA GLU A 117 -7.61 -26.98 5.17
C GLU A 117 -6.74 -26.26 4.13
N VAL A 118 -5.61 -26.86 3.77
CA VAL A 118 -4.65 -26.27 2.83
C VAL A 118 -5.12 -26.54 1.38
N PRO A 119 -5.45 -25.51 0.59
CA PRO A 119 -6.05 -25.71 -0.73
C PRO A 119 -5.13 -26.40 -1.75
N PHE A 120 -3.84 -26.05 -1.76
CA PHE A 120 -2.82 -26.69 -2.60
C PHE A 120 -1.85 -27.47 -1.74
N SER A 121 -2.18 -28.74 -1.45
CA SER A 121 -1.38 -29.62 -0.59
C SER A 121 0.04 -29.91 -1.11
N SER A 122 0.29 -29.71 -2.42
CA SER A 122 1.60 -29.87 -3.05
C SER A 122 2.44 -28.59 -3.08
N LYS A 123 1.90 -27.45 -2.64
CA LYS A 123 2.62 -26.17 -2.58
C LYS A 123 2.95 -25.83 -1.13
N ASP A 124 4.06 -25.13 -0.94
CA ASP A 124 4.33 -24.41 0.30
C ASP A 124 3.28 -23.32 0.53
N TRP A 125 3.27 -22.73 1.72
CA TRP A 125 2.36 -21.62 2.03
C TRP A 125 2.87 -20.32 1.43
N CYS A 126 4.17 -20.11 1.46
CA CYS A 126 4.81 -18.93 0.90
C CYS A 126 5.81 -19.35 -0.18
N TYR A 127 5.94 -18.53 -1.21
CA TYR A 127 6.98 -18.70 -2.22
C TYR A 127 7.65 -17.36 -2.52
N SER A 128 8.93 -17.38 -2.88
CA SER A 128 9.65 -16.16 -3.22
C SER A 128 9.01 -15.49 -4.44
N GLY A 129 8.82 -14.16 -4.34
CA GLY A 129 8.56 -13.35 -5.52
C GLY A 129 9.73 -13.40 -6.50
N LYS A 130 9.64 -12.67 -7.60
CA LYS A 130 10.64 -12.73 -8.67
C LYS A 130 12.01 -12.14 -8.30
N GLY A 131 12.12 -11.50 -7.12
CA GLY A 131 13.38 -11.03 -6.57
C GLY A 131 14.00 -9.87 -7.37
N THR A 132 13.20 -9.07 -8.06
CA THR A 132 13.68 -7.96 -8.90
C THR A 132 13.40 -6.59 -8.29
N LEU A 133 12.56 -6.49 -7.25
CA LEU A 133 12.19 -5.23 -6.60
C LEU A 133 12.71 -5.15 -5.16
N GLN A 134 13.29 -4.01 -4.82
CA GLN A 134 13.75 -3.69 -3.46
C GLN A 134 13.19 -2.33 -3.02
N ALA A 135 13.03 -2.15 -1.71
CA ALA A 135 12.79 -0.87 -1.08
C ALA A 135 14.03 -0.45 -0.30
N SER A 136 14.55 0.75 -0.57
CA SER A 136 15.69 1.32 0.15
C SER A 136 15.25 2.59 0.88
N ASN A 137 15.56 2.67 2.17
CA ASN A 137 15.13 3.78 3.01
C ASN A 137 16.29 4.70 3.36
N LYS A 138 16.25 5.92 2.84
CA LYS A 138 17.19 7.01 3.17
C LYS A 138 16.54 8.14 3.96
N ALA A 139 15.34 7.91 4.50
CA ALA A 139 14.54 8.91 5.23
C ALA A 139 14.80 8.93 6.75
N GLY A 140 15.76 8.14 7.24
CA GLY A 140 16.24 8.17 8.64
C GLY A 140 15.42 7.33 9.61
N SER A 141 14.10 7.48 9.65
CA SER A 141 13.19 6.62 10.42
C SER A 141 12.71 5.43 9.60
N ASN A 142 12.14 4.39 10.22
CA ASN A 142 11.58 3.24 9.52
C ASN A 142 10.50 3.67 8.51
N VAL A 143 10.29 2.89 7.45
CA VAL A 143 9.19 3.07 6.51
C VAL A 143 8.43 1.76 6.36
N ALA A 144 7.12 1.79 6.62
CA ALA A 144 6.25 0.64 6.40
C ALA A 144 5.73 0.61 4.96
N PHE A 145 6.12 -0.43 4.22
CA PHE A 145 5.51 -0.80 2.95
C PHE A 145 4.43 -1.84 3.21
N CYS A 146 3.19 -1.52 2.88
CA CYS A 146 2.04 -2.38 3.18
C CYS A 146 1.46 -2.95 1.89
N GLN A 147 1.68 -4.24 1.64
CA GLN A 147 1.16 -4.94 0.49
C GLN A 147 -0.34 -5.17 0.63
N THR A 148 -1.05 -4.96 -0.49
CA THR A 148 -2.46 -5.30 -0.64
C THR A 148 -2.66 -6.80 -0.58
N VAL A 149 -3.61 -7.26 0.22
CA VAL A 149 -3.96 -8.69 0.35
C VAL A 149 -4.74 -9.10 -0.89
N LEU A 150 -4.09 -9.86 -1.77
CA LEU A 150 -4.68 -10.33 -3.01
C LEU A 150 -4.22 -11.76 -3.33
N PRO A 151 -5.13 -12.70 -3.65
CA PRO A 151 -6.57 -12.61 -3.40
C PRO A 151 -6.87 -12.39 -1.91
N GLY A 152 -7.96 -11.69 -1.60
CA GLY A 152 -8.39 -11.35 -0.25
C GLY A 152 -9.28 -10.12 -0.22
N ASN A 153 -9.37 -9.46 0.93
CA ASN A 153 -10.24 -8.30 1.14
C ASN A 153 -9.69 -6.98 0.53
N GLU A 154 -8.60 -7.06 -0.24
CA GLU A 154 -7.95 -5.93 -0.92
C GLU A 154 -7.48 -4.78 0.01
N ALA A 155 -7.42 -5.02 1.32
CA ALA A 155 -6.81 -4.10 2.27
C ALA A 155 -5.27 -4.24 2.24
N MET A 156 -4.58 -3.16 2.62
CA MET A 156 -3.11 -3.04 2.65
C MET A 156 -2.55 -3.50 4.00
N LEU A 157 -2.51 -4.82 4.20
CA LEU A 157 -2.30 -5.41 5.52
C LEU A 157 -0.98 -6.17 5.67
N ILE A 158 -0.36 -6.60 4.56
CA ILE A 158 0.85 -7.43 4.60
C ILE A 158 2.07 -6.52 4.80
N PRO A 159 2.78 -6.58 5.94
CA PRO A 159 3.77 -5.58 6.28
C PRO A 159 5.19 -5.95 5.82
N THR A 160 5.91 -4.97 5.28
CA THR A 160 7.37 -4.96 5.18
C THR A 160 7.89 -3.69 5.86
N ASN A 161 8.61 -3.84 6.97
CA ASN A 161 9.30 -2.73 7.62
C ASN A 161 10.69 -2.54 7.01
N VAL A 162 11.01 -1.33 6.55
CA VAL A 162 12.36 -0.98 6.06
C VAL A 162 12.98 0.02 7.02
N ASP A 163 13.94 -0.42 7.83
CA ASP A 163 14.63 0.45 8.79
C ASP A 163 15.42 1.56 8.08
N GLY A 164 15.69 2.64 8.81
CA GLY A 164 16.47 3.77 8.29
C GLY A 164 17.88 3.33 7.88
N GLY A 165 18.25 3.58 6.63
CA GLY A 165 19.54 3.18 6.05
C GLY A 165 19.57 1.73 5.54
N SER A 166 18.48 0.98 5.66
CA SER A 166 18.38 -0.41 5.23
C SER A 166 17.72 -0.55 3.86
N THR A 167 17.81 -1.75 3.31
CA THR A 167 17.15 -2.18 2.08
C THR A 167 16.51 -3.53 2.30
N GLU A 168 15.25 -3.69 1.90
CA GLU A 168 14.49 -4.94 1.98
C GLU A 168 13.95 -5.34 0.62
N ASP A 169 13.76 -6.64 0.40
CA ASP A 169 13.13 -7.14 -0.81
C ASP A 169 11.60 -6.95 -0.74
N LEU A 170 11.01 -6.45 -1.83
CA LEU A 170 9.57 -6.42 -2.02
C LEU A 170 9.17 -7.53 -2.99
N ALA A 171 8.11 -8.26 -2.62
CA ALA A 171 7.60 -9.35 -3.44
C ALA A 171 6.83 -8.80 -4.65
N ILE A 172 7.27 -9.13 -5.87
CA ILE A 172 6.44 -8.95 -7.07
C ILE A 172 6.21 -10.29 -7.77
N PRO A 173 4.98 -10.57 -8.23
CA PRO A 173 4.63 -11.82 -8.89
C PRO A 173 5.10 -11.87 -10.33
N GLY A 174 5.13 -13.09 -10.88
CA GLY A 174 5.05 -13.29 -12.33
C GLY A 174 3.62 -13.53 -12.79
N THR A 175 3.48 -13.79 -14.08
CA THR A 175 2.21 -14.15 -14.75
C THR A 175 1.54 -15.39 -14.16
N GLU A 176 2.30 -16.28 -13.49
CA GLU A 176 1.79 -17.49 -12.84
C GLU A 176 1.02 -17.24 -11.54
N TYR A 177 1.10 -16.02 -10.99
CA TYR A 177 0.38 -15.69 -9.76
C TYR A 177 -1.12 -15.61 -10.00
N TRP A 178 -1.90 -15.65 -8.92
CA TRP A 178 -3.35 -15.65 -8.95
C TRP A 178 -3.91 -14.59 -9.92
N ALA A 179 -4.72 -15.05 -10.89
CA ALA A 179 -5.30 -14.24 -11.96
C ALA A 179 -4.29 -13.35 -12.74
N SER A 180 -3.01 -13.75 -12.82
CA SER A 180 -1.91 -12.99 -13.41
C SER A 180 -1.80 -11.55 -12.88
N THR A 181 -2.14 -11.36 -11.60
CA THR A 181 -2.16 -10.06 -10.94
C THR A 181 -0.75 -9.56 -10.61
N ALA A 182 -0.66 -8.25 -10.34
CA ALA A 182 0.54 -7.59 -9.85
C ALA A 182 0.49 -7.39 -8.33
N ALA A 183 1.64 -7.14 -7.70
CA ALA A 183 1.66 -6.69 -6.32
C ALA A 183 1.45 -5.18 -6.24
N HIS A 184 0.76 -4.73 -5.19
CA HIS A 184 0.49 -3.33 -4.90
C HIS A 184 0.83 -3.02 -3.44
N TYR A 185 1.46 -1.87 -3.20
CA TYR A 185 2.02 -1.45 -1.92
C TYR A 185 1.60 -0.01 -1.61
N TYR A 186 1.28 0.25 -0.35
CA TYR A 186 1.16 1.59 0.21
C TYR A 186 2.47 1.93 0.90
N ILE A 187 3.01 3.13 0.64
CA ILE A 187 4.27 3.61 1.23
C ILE A 187 3.91 4.62 2.30
N ASN A 188 4.04 4.23 3.57
CA ASN A 188 3.71 5.09 4.69
C ASN A 188 4.80 6.15 4.97
N PRO A 189 4.44 7.26 5.63
CA PRO A 189 5.42 8.25 6.07
C PRO A 189 6.51 7.66 6.97
N PRO A 190 7.76 8.15 6.90
CA PRO A 190 8.84 7.73 7.79
C PRO A 190 8.46 7.89 9.27
N GLY A 191 8.70 6.85 10.08
CA GLY A 191 8.36 6.80 11.50
C GLY A 191 6.99 6.22 11.82
N VAL A 192 6.17 5.89 10.82
CA VAL A 192 4.93 5.11 11.02
C VAL A 192 5.30 3.62 11.07
N SER A 193 4.88 2.92 12.12
CA SER A 193 5.15 1.49 12.27
C SER A 193 4.30 0.64 11.32
N THR A 194 4.63 -0.64 11.20
CA THR A 194 3.81 -1.61 10.46
C THR A 194 2.45 -1.83 11.11
N GLU A 195 2.35 -1.72 12.44
CA GLU A 195 1.10 -1.89 13.18
C GLU A 195 0.12 -0.74 12.95
N ASP A 196 0.63 0.48 12.80
CA ASP A 196 -0.18 1.68 12.55
C ASP A 196 -0.41 1.94 11.05
N GLY A 197 0.57 1.57 10.22
CA GLY A 197 0.59 1.85 8.79
C GLY A 197 -0.02 0.75 7.91
N CYS A 198 0.00 -0.52 8.34
CA CYS A 198 -0.55 -1.63 7.56
C CYS A 198 -1.93 -2.05 8.07
N VAL A 199 -2.79 -1.04 8.22
CA VAL A 199 -4.20 -1.17 8.59
C VAL A 199 -5.04 -0.20 7.77
N TRP A 200 -6.32 -0.50 7.61
CA TRP A 200 -7.26 0.51 7.13
C TRP A 200 -7.44 1.57 8.22
N GLY A 201 -6.98 2.78 7.95
CA GLY A 201 -6.86 3.85 8.93
C GLY A 201 -8.08 4.76 9.00
N SER A 202 -7.84 5.97 9.51
CA SER A 202 -8.82 7.05 9.54
C SER A 202 -8.25 8.32 8.92
N THR A 203 -9.10 9.26 8.55
CA THR A 203 -8.70 10.57 8.00
C THR A 203 -7.99 11.49 9.01
N ALA A 204 -7.75 11.02 10.25
CA ALA A 204 -7.01 11.76 11.25
C ALA A 204 -5.52 11.92 10.89
N ASN A 205 -4.95 10.99 10.12
CA ASN A 205 -3.52 10.98 9.76
C ASN A 205 -3.29 10.50 8.31
N PRO A 206 -2.20 10.94 7.64
CA PRO A 206 -1.87 10.57 6.26
C PRO A 206 -1.09 9.25 6.15
N TYR A 207 -1.59 8.17 6.77
CA TYR A 207 -1.01 6.83 6.72
C TYR A 207 -2.11 5.76 6.58
N GLY A 208 -1.72 4.49 6.45
CA GLY A 208 -2.66 3.42 6.13
C GLY A 208 -3.13 3.52 4.68
N ASN A 209 -4.42 3.26 4.46
CA ASN A 209 -5.07 3.51 3.17
C ASN A 209 -5.00 4.98 2.71
N TRP A 210 -4.64 5.91 3.62
CA TRP A 210 -4.44 7.33 3.32
C TRP A 210 -2.97 7.74 3.16
N SER A 211 -2.04 6.79 3.02
CA SER A 211 -0.65 7.14 2.70
C SER A 211 -0.56 7.91 1.37
N PRO A 212 0.40 8.84 1.20
CA PRO A 212 0.44 9.68 0.00
C PRO A 212 0.84 8.94 -1.26
N TYR A 213 1.66 7.89 -1.13
CA TYR A 213 2.25 7.18 -2.25
C TYR A 213 1.90 5.71 -2.25
N VAL A 214 1.80 5.19 -3.46
CA VAL A 214 1.67 3.77 -3.77
C VAL A 214 2.77 3.31 -4.70
N ALA A 215 3.08 2.03 -4.63
CA ALA A 215 3.96 1.34 -5.55
C ALA A 215 3.35 0.02 -5.99
N GLY A 216 3.87 -0.55 -7.07
CA GLY A 216 3.47 -1.88 -7.48
C GLY A 216 4.37 -2.44 -8.57
N GLY A 217 4.20 -3.72 -8.86
CA GLY A 217 4.88 -4.31 -9.99
C GLY A 217 4.62 -5.79 -10.21
N ASN A 218 5.11 -6.26 -11.34
CA ASN A 218 5.04 -7.64 -11.79
C ASN A 218 6.21 -7.93 -12.75
N VAL A 219 6.38 -9.22 -13.09
CA VAL A 219 7.32 -9.67 -14.11
C VAL A 219 6.57 -10.42 -15.21
N ASP A 220 6.88 -10.11 -16.47
CA ASP A 220 6.31 -10.83 -17.63
C ASP A 220 7.03 -12.16 -17.92
N ASP A 221 6.53 -12.93 -18.87
CA ASP A 221 7.13 -14.21 -19.29
C ASP A 221 8.52 -14.04 -19.94
N SER A 222 8.85 -12.84 -20.40
CA SER A 222 10.18 -12.51 -20.93
C SER A 222 11.18 -12.19 -19.80
N GLY A 223 10.71 -12.07 -18.57
CA GLY A 223 11.50 -11.74 -17.39
C GLY A 223 11.67 -10.24 -17.15
N ASN A 224 10.98 -9.37 -17.91
CA ASN A 224 11.02 -7.93 -17.65
C ASN A 224 10.16 -7.60 -16.46
N SER A 225 10.70 -6.79 -15.54
CA SER A 225 9.95 -6.23 -14.42
C SER A 225 9.33 -4.89 -14.82
N PHE A 226 8.10 -4.64 -14.37
CA PHE A 226 7.40 -3.36 -14.52
C PHE A 226 7.12 -2.84 -13.11
N VAL A 227 7.77 -1.74 -12.74
CA VAL A 227 7.69 -1.17 -11.39
C VAL A 227 7.09 0.22 -11.48
N LYS A 228 6.01 0.46 -10.75
CA LYS A 228 5.29 1.72 -10.68
C LYS A 228 5.51 2.38 -9.33
N ILE A 229 5.67 3.70 -9.34
CA ILE A 229 5.38 4.56 -8.17
C ILE A 229 4.35 5.62 -8.59
N GLY A 230 3.53 6.07 -7.66
CA GLY A 230 2.51 7.08 -7.94
C GLY A 230 1.90 7.67 -6.69
N TRP A 231 1.09 8.70 -6.90
CA TRP A 231 0.21 9.21 -5.86
C TRP A 231 -0.90 8.20 -5.58
N ASN A 232 -1.27 8.08 -4.31
CA ASN A 232 -2.43 7.32 -3.89
C ASN A 232 -3.69 8.11 -4.28
N PRO A 233 -4.63 7.55 -5.08
CA PRO A 233 -5.87 8.25 -5.44
C PRO A 233 -6.68 8.68 -4.21
N ILE A 234 -6.72 7.86 -3.15
CA ILE A 234 -7.43 8.16 -1.90
C ILE A 234 -6.84 9.42 -1.24
N TYR A 235 -5.53 9.67 -1.36
CA TYR A 235 -4.92 10.89 -0.84
C TYR A 235 -5.47 12.17 -1.51
N LEU A 236 -5.90 12.06 -2.78
CA LEU A 236 -6.29 13.19 -3.63
C LEU A 236 -7.80 13.49 -3.57
N GLU A 237 -8.59 12.58 -3.00
CA GLU A 237 -10.04 12.72 -2.87
C GLU A 237 -10.44 13.98 -2.09
N ASP A 238 -11.61 14.55 -2.44
CA ASP A 238 -12.15 15.73 -1.77
C ASP A 238 -12.42 15.51 -0.27
N ALA A 239 -12.70 14.27 0.13
CA ALA A 239 -12.94 13.91 1.53
C ALA A 239 -11.67 13.90 2.39
N THR A 240 -10.49 13.94 1.77
CA THR A 240 -9.20 13.79 2.43
C THR A 240 -8.72 15.14 2.98
N PRO A 241 -8.58 15.31 4.31
CA PRO A 241 -8.23 16.62 4.90
C PRO A 241 -6.87 17.15 4.45
N PHE A 242 -5.96 16.24 4.08
CA PHE A 242 -4.60 16.54 3.66
C PHE A 242 -4.40 16.49 2.14
N LYS A 243 -5.46 16.46 1.32
CA LYS A 243 -5.36 16.36 -0.15
C LYS A 243 -4.49 17.41 -0.84
N ASN A 244 -4.28 18.57 -0.21
CA ASN A 244 -3.45 19.66 -0.73
C ASN A 244 -2.14 19.84 0.04
N THR A 245 -1.82 18.90 0.93
CA THR A 245 -0.60 18.94 1.74
C THR A 245 0.51 18.20 1.01
N LYS A 246 1.68 18.80 0.90
CA LYS A 246 2.86 18.10 0.39
C LYS A 246 3.44 17.23 1.50
N PRO A 247 3.68 15.92 1.26
CA PRO A 247 4.44 15.08 2.18
C PRO A 247 5.84 15.66 2.43
N ASP A 248 6.42 15.32 3.58
CA ASP A 248 7.79 15.70 3.96
C ASP A 248 8.84 14.65 3.52
N PHE A 249 8.43 13.66 2.74
CA PHE A 249 9.29 12.63 2.14
C PHE A 249 8.91 12.39 0.68
N GLY A 250 9.86 11.95 -0.12
CA GLY A 250 9.69 11.61 -1.52
C GLY A 250 10.07 10.17 -1.81
N VAL A 251 9.73 9.73 -3.03
CA VAL A 251 10.04 8.39 -3.54
C VAL A 251 10.59 8.49 -4.95
N LYS A 252 11.57 7.66 -5.29
CA LYS A 252 12.07 7.55 -6.67
C LYS A 252 12.48 6.12 -6.99
N ILE A 253 12.42 5.78 -8.27
CA ILE A 253 12.96 4.52 -8.75
C ILE A 253 14.42 4.72 -9.14
N THR A 254 15.30 3.85 -8.65
CA THR A 254 16.67 3.69 -9.12
C THR A 254 16.85 2.27 -9.67
N CYS A 255 17.85 2.10 -10.52
CA CYS A 255 18.13 0.83 -11.17
C CYS A 255 19.61 0.75 -11.52
N SER A 256 20.13 -0.48 -11.61
CA SER A 256 21.45 -0.74 -12.18
C SER A 256 21.63 -0.04 -13.53
N GLU A 257 22.79 0.60 -13.74
CA GLU A 257 23.05 1.40 -14.94
C GLU A 257 22.80 0.62 -16.24
N GLY A 258 22.04 1.23 -17.15
CA GLY A 258 21.74 0.68 -18.48
C GLY A 258 20.73 -0.47 -18.52
N GLN A 259 20.21 -0.92 -17.37
CA GLN A 259 19.28 -2.08 -17.32
C GLN A 259 17.80 -1.69 -17.26
N CYS A 260 17.49 -0.39 -17.17
CA CYS A 260 16.13 0.11 -17.03
C CYS A 260 15.76 1.20 -18.04
N ASN A 261 14.51 1.18 -18.46
CA ASN A 261 13.85 2.21 -19.26
C ASN A 261 12.78 2.92 -18.41
N GLY A 262 12.56 4.22 -18.66
CA GLY A 262 11.55 5.03 -17.96
C GLY A 262 12.06 5.86 -16.78
N LEU A 263 13.39 5.97 -16.63
CA LEU A 263 14.01 6.92 -15.71
C LEU A 263 14.18 8.31 -16.35
N PRO A 264 14.07 9.41 -15.57
CA PRO A 264 13.72 9.44 -14.16
C PRO A 264 12.25 9.10 -13.92
N CYS A 265 11.99 8.55 -12.74
CA CYS A 265 10.66 8.30 -12.20
C CYS A 265 10.72 8.64 -10.71
N GLU A 266 10.33 9.86 -10.36
CA GLU A 266 10.54 10.48 -9.05
C GLU A 266 9.33 11.33 -8.64
N ILE A 267 8.96 11.25 -7.37
CA ILE A 267 8.03 12.17 -6.69
C ILE A 267 8.83 12.82 -5.56
N ASP A 268 9.22 14.08 -5.78
CA ASP A 268 10.06 14.84 -4.84
C ASP A 268 9.28 16.09 -4.38
N PRO A 269 8.72 16.12 -3.16
CA PRO A 269 7.99 17.30 -2.65
C PRO A 269 8.76 18.62 -2.62
N SER A 270 10.10 18.59 -2.76
CA SER A 270 10.92 19.80 -2.92
C SER A 270 10.89 20.37 -4.35
N LYS A 271 10.56 19.55 -5.35
CA LYS A 271 10.44 19.91 -6.77
C LYS A 271 9.00 19.89 -7.29
N ASN A 272 8.20 18.96 -6.81
CA ASN A 272 6.86 18.62 -7.28
C ASN A 272 5.78 19.21 -6.36
N GLY A 273 4.69 19.66 -6.97
CA GLY A 273 3.41 19.89 -6.30
C GLY A 273 2.71 18.58 -5.90
N VAL A 274 1.57 18.70 -5.22
CA VAL A 274 0.71 17.54 -4.98
C VAL A 274 0.22 16.99 -6.32
N ASN A 275 0.19 15.66 -6.44
CA ASN A 275 -0.15 14.93 -7.65
C ASN A 275 0.80 15.17 -8.84
N GLU A 276 2.02 15.66 -8.63
CA GLU A 276 3.02 15.77 -9.70
C GLU A 276 4.06 14.63 -9.62
N VAL A 277 4.59 14.26 -10.78
CA VAL A 277 5.60 13.21 -10.95
C VAL A 277 6.65 13.70 -11.95
N SER A 278 7.92 13.59 -11.59
CA SER A 278 9.06 13.90 -12.46
C SER A 278 9.40 12.67 -13.31
N SER A 279 8.81 12.58 -14.50
CA SER A 279 9.10 11.53 -15.48
C SER A 279 8.78 11.95 -16.92
N SER A 280 9.54 11.44 -17.88
CA SER A 280 9.20 11.56 -19.31
C SER A 280 8.10 10.59 -19.76
N GLN A 281 7.76 9.61 -18.91
CA GLN A 281 6.75 8.58 -19.16
C GLN A 281 5.66 8.60 -18.07
N SER A 282 5.32 9.78 -17.55
CA SER A 282 4.24 9.93 -16.58
C SER A 282 2.89 9.53 -17.19
N SER A 283 2.02 8.96 -16.36
CA SER A 283 0.66 8.58 -16.73
C SER A 283 -0.34 8.96 -15.64
N ASN A 284 -1.59 9.16 -16.05
CA ASN A 284 -2.70 9.45 -15.14
C ASN A 284 -3.45 8.14 -14.86
N GLY A 285 -3.49 7.74 -13.60
CA GLY A 285 -4.19 6.54 -13.12
C GLY A 285 -5.60 6.81 -12.63
N ALA A 286 -6.14 5.87 -11.84
CA ALA A 286 -7.43 6.01 -11.17
C ALA A 286 -7.50 7.30 -10.33
N GLY A 287 -8.68 7.91 -10.26
CA GLY A 287 -8.88 9.18 -9.53
C GLY A 287 -8.07 10.37 -10.07
N GLY A 288 -7.43 10.25 -11.25
CA GLY A 288 -6.52 11.27 -11.77
C GLY A 288 -5.15 11.28 -11.08
N ALA A 289 -4.81 10.23 -10.33
CA ALA A 289 -3.54 10.12 -9.62
C ALA A 289 -2.39 9.87 -10.59
N ASN A 290 -1.39 10.75 -10.58
CA ASN A 290 -0.25 10.66 -11.47
C ASN A 290 0.76 9.62 -10.98
N SER A 291 1.37 8.93 -11.93
CA SER A 291 2.35 7.88 -11.69
C SER A 291 3.40 7.82 -12.78
N CYS A 292 4.46 7.05 -12.56
CA CYS A 292 5.43 6.69 -13.58
C CYS A 292 5.82 5.21 -13.43
N VAL A 293 6.28 4.62 -14.53
CA VAL A 293 6.65 3.20 -14.61
C VAL A 293 8.07 3.07 -15.11
N VAL A 294 8.85 2.20 -14.49
CA VAL A 294 10.17 1.80 -14.93
C VAL A 294 10.11 0.33 -15.33
N THR A 295 10.63 0.03 -16.53
CA THR A 295 10.83 -1.34 -16.99
C THR A 295 12.26 -1.75 -16.74
N GLY A 296 12.47 -2.72 -15.85
CA GLY A 296 13.75 -3.39 -15.67
C GLY A 296 13.86 -4.60 -16.57
N SER A 297 14.93 -4.67 -17.36
CA SER A 297 15.24 -5.85 -18.18
C SER A 297 15.44 -7.11 -17.34
N LYS A 298 15.41 -8.29 -17.97
CA LYS A 298 15.56 -9.57 -17.25
C LYS A 298 16.77 -9.61 -16.33
N GLY A 299 16.52 -9.83 -15.04
CA GLY A 299 17.54 -9.90 -13.99
C GLY A 299 17.99 -8.54 -13.45
N ALA A 300 17.44 -7.42 -13.95
CA ALA A 300 17.67 -6.10 -13.39
C ALA A 300 17.12 -6.04 -11.96
N LYS A 301 17.87 -5.35 -11.09
CA LYS A 301 17.41 -4.98 -9.75
C LYS A 301 16.88 -3.54 -9.81
N VAL A 302 15.59 -3.40 -9.55
CA VAL A 302 14.90 -2.12 -9.47
C VAL A 302 14.71 -1.79 -7.99
N THR A 303 15.02 -0.58 -7.59
CA THR A 303 14.92 -0.13 -6.19
C THR A 303 13.99 1.07 -6.10
N ILE A 304 13.01 1.00 -5.21
CA ILE A 304 12.25 2.17 -4.77
C ILE A 304 13.01 2.79 -3.60
N GLU A 305 13.58 3.96 -3.80
CA GLU A 305 14.27 4.73 -2.77
C GLU A 305 13.31 5.74 -2.13
N VAL A 306 13.17 5.69 -0.81
CA VAL A 306 12.44 6.65 0.01
C VAL A 306 13.43 7.64 0.62
N PHE A 307 13.14 8.94 0.59
CA PHE A 307 14.04 9.98 1.10
C PHE A 307 13.28 11.12 1.77
N SER A 308 13.86 11.78 2.76
CA SER A 308 13.26 12.97 3.38
C SER A 308 13.45 14.22 2.53
N THR A 309 12.46 15.11 2.53
CA THR A 309 12.56 16.46 1.96
C THR A 309 12.87 17.46 3.08
N GLY A 310 14.02 18.09 2.99
CA GLY A 310 14.58 18.90 4.08
C GLY A 310 15.85 18.25 4.60
N GLY A 311 16.99 18.94 4.41
CA GLY A 311 18.29 18.45 4.82
C GLY A 311 18.25 18.01 6.27
N VAL A 312 18.76 16.80 6.53
CA VAL A 312 19.01 16.27 7.86
C VAL A 312 19.85 17.29 8.62
N SER A 313 19.19 18.18 9.37
CA SER A 313 19.80 18.74 10.56
C SER A 313 19.85 17.56 11.50
N LYS A 314 20.99 16.87 11.49
CA LYS A 314 21.33 15.87 12.50
C LYS A 314 20.95 16.50 13.82
N ARG A 315 19.93 15.97 14.50
CA ARG A 315 19.76 16.25 15.92
C ARG A 315 20.89 15.47 16.57
N GLU A 316 22.05 16.09 16.59
CA GLU A 316 23.19 15.61 17.33
C GLU A 316 22.73 15.54 18.78
N GLU A 317 22.66 14.32 19.29
CA GLU A 317 22.36 14.06 20.69
C GLU A 317 23.47 14.71 21.50
N VAL A 318 23.20 15.89 22.07
CA VAL A 318 24.17 16.65 22.87
C VAL A 318 24.44 15.86 24.15
N PRO A 319 25.67 15.36 24.38
CA PRO A 319 26.03 14.82 25.68
C PRO A 319 26.10 15.98 26.67
N ILE A 320 25.29 15.93 27.73
CA ILE A 320 25.36 16.86 28.85
C ILE A 320 26.65 16.59 29.61
N GLN A 321 27.79 17.16 29.18
CA GLN A 321 28.97 17.26 30.03
C GLN A 321 30.03 18.26 29.52
N SER A 322 29.71 19.55 29.35
CA SER A 322 30.76 20.60 29.31
C SER A 322 30.24 22.03 29.49
N LEU A 323 29.25 22.25 30.36
CA LEU A 323 29.08 23.57 30.96
C LEU A 323 30.02 23.66 32.16
N LEU A 324 31.23 24.17 31.94
CA LEU A 324 32.07 24.94 32.87
C LEU A 324 33.49 25.06 32.27
N SER A 325 33.79 26.19 31.62
CA SER A 325 35.00 27.02 31.87
C SER A 325 35.34 27.96 30.69
N ASN A 326 35.27 29.26 30.99
CA ASN A 326 36.10 30.39 30.51
C ASN A 326 36.06 30.77 29.02
N LYS A 327 35.55 31.96 28.64
CA LYS A 327 36.26 33.28 28.63
C LYS A 327 37.71 33.12 28.12
N ASP A 328 38.16 33.71 27.03
CA ASP A 328 38.05 35.12 26.62
C ASP A 328 38.67 35.30 25.19
N SER A 329 38.37 36.44 24.56
CA SER A 329 39.20 37.20 23.61
C SER A 329 39.22 36.89 22.09
N SER A 330 38.46 37.74 21.37
CA SER A 330 38.93 38.78 20.42
C SER A 330 39.70 38.44 19.14
N SER A 331 39.15 38.99 18.03
CA SER A 331 39.80 39.51 16.79
C SER A 331 40.45 38.50 15.83
N ASN A 332 40.49 38.66 14.51
CA ASN A 332 40.30 39.82 13.64
C ASN A 332 39.88 39.38 12.22
N HIS A 333 39.33 40.34 11.47
CA HIS A 333 39.02 40.34 10.03
C HIS A 333 40.05 39.66 9.10
N THR A 334 39.58 39.14 7.96
CA THR A 334 39.79 39.75 6.63
C THR A 334 39.03 39.06 5.49
N ASN A 335 38.69 39.87 4.50
CA ASN A 335 37.76 39.68 3.40
C ASN A 335 38.55 39.71 2.09
N SER A 336 38.35 38.75 1.17
CA SER A 336 38.75 38.90 -0.24
C SER A 336 38.23 37.78 -1.15
N THR A 337 37.17 38.10 -1.92
CA THR A 337 36.95 37.67 -3.32
C THR A 337 37.88 38.48 -4.25
N PRO A 338 38.22 38.07 -5.50
CA PRO A 338 37.29 38.28 -6.64
C PRO A 338 37.48 37.43 -7.95
N VAL A 339 36.50 37.57 -8.88
CA VAL A 339 36.53 37.47 -10.38
C VAL A 339 36.75 36.05 -11.00
N VAL A 340 35.86 35.39 -11.77
CA VAL A 340 35.01 35.63 -12.99
C VAL A 340 35.79 35.76 -14.32
N ASP A 341 35.68 34.76 -15.23
CA ASP A 341 35.24 34.91 -16.64
C ASP A 341 35.29 33.58 -17.45
N PRO A 342 34.63 33.49 -18.64
CA PRO A 342 33.96 32.30 -19.18
C PRO A 342 34.55 31.80 -20.52
N ILE A 343 33.90 30.82 -21.19
CA ILE A 343 33.89 30.39 -22.63
C ILE A 343 33.52 28.88 -22.66
N ASN A 344 32.80 28.26 -23.60
CA ASN A 344 31.84 28.59 -24.66
C ASN A 344 31.39 27.23 -25.29
N SER A 345 30.11 27.12 -25.68
CA SER A 345 29.48 26.35 -26.78
C SER A 345 29.75 24.86 -27.07
N GLY A 346 28.65 24.13 -27.33
CA GLY A 346 28.63 22.90 -28.13
C GLY A 346 27.26 22.22 -28.23
N VAL A 347 26.52 22.49 -29.32
CA VAL A 347 25.22 21.88 -29.69
C VAL A 347 25.42 20.51 -30.36
N SER A 348 24.50 19.56 -30.14
CA SER A 348 24.22 18.49 -31.12
C SER A 348 22.82 17.90 -30.95
N LEU A 349 22.07 17.88 -32.06
CA LEU A 349 20.76 17.25 -32.26
C LEU A 349 20.93 15.83 -32.85
N SER A 350 20.13 14.87 -32.40
CA SER A 350 19.90 13.56 -33.03
C SER A 350 18.92 12.77 -32.13
N ALA A 351 17.95 11.97 -32.55
CA ALA A 351 17.21 11.72 -33.78
C ALA A 351 16.06 10.79 -33.31
N ALA A 352 14.83 11.03 -33.77
CA ALA A 352 13.65 10.26 -33.36
C ALA A 352 13.52 8.93 -34.12
N SER A 353 13.12 7.85 -33.45
CA SER A 353 12.41 6.65 -33.97
C SER A 353 12.20 5.61 -32.85
N PRO A 354 11.34 4.59 -33.01
CA PRO A 354 9.89 4.65 -33.23
C PRO A 354 9.12 4.06 -32.02
N VAL A 355 7.86 4.49 -31.87
CA VAL A 355 6.92 4.02 -30.85
C VAL A 355 6.56 2.55 -31.11
N VAL A 356 6.92 1.67 -30.18
CA VAL A 356 6.43 0.27 -30.16
C VAL A 356 5.09 0.25 -29.44
N VAL A 357 4.08 -0.22 -30.15
CA VAL A 357 2.70 -0.42 -29.69
C VAL A 357 2.69 -1.46 -28.57
N MET A 358 2.52 -0.99 -27.33
CA MET A 358 2.42 -1.83 -26.14
C MET A 358 1.00 -2.42 -26.06
N THR A 359 0.92 -3.75 -25.98
CA THR A 359 -0.31 -4.52 -25.98
C THR A 359 -1.18 -4.21 -24.76
N LEU A 360 -2.45 -3.87 -25.03
CA LEU A 360 -3.46 -3.26 -24.17
C LEU A 360 -3.94 -4.11 -22.96
N VAL A 361 -3.38 -5.29 -22.72
CA VAL A 361 -3.91 -6.25 -21.73
C VAL A 361 -3.28 -6.08 -20.35
N ALA A 362 -2.02 -5.64 -20.26
CA ALA A 362 -1.36 -5.42 -18.97
C ALA A 362 -1.86 -4.15 -18.26
N LEU A 363 -2.34 -3.14 -19.00
CA LEU A 363 -2.77 -1.86 -18.42
C LEU A 363 -4.13 -1.95 -17.71
N THR A 364 -5.03 -2.80 -18.19
CA THR A 364 -6.41 -2.90 -17.65
C THR A 364 -6.49 -3.50 -16.25
N THR A 365 -5.54 -4.36 -15.85
CA THR A 365 -5.51 -4.89 -14.47
C THR A 365 -5.02 -3.85 -13.46
N PHE A 366 -4.32 -2.80 -13.90
CA PHE A 366 -3.89 -1.68 -13.05
C PHE A 366 -4.90 -0.54 -12.95
N LEU A 367 -6.01 -0.58 -13.71
CA LEU A 367 -7.04 0.46 -13.71
C LEU A 367 -8.08 0.32 -12.58
N PHE A 368 -8.05 -0.79 -11.83
CA PHE A 368 -9.00 -1.07 -10.75
C PHE A 368 -8.40 -0.95 -9.34
N CYS A 369 -7.24 -0.31 -9.20
CA CYS A 369 -6.72 0.19 -7.92
C CYS A 369 -6.37 1.67 -8.03
#